data_AF-A0A9E1VEG7-F1
#
_entry.id   AF-A0A9E1VEG7-F1
#
_cell.length_a   1.000
_cell.length_b   1.000
_cell.length_c   1.000
_cell.angle_alpha   90.00
_cell.angle_beta   90.00
_cell.angle_gamma   90.00
#
_symmetry.space_group_name_H-M   'P 1'
#
loop_
_entity.id
_entity.type
_entity.pdbx_description
1 polymer ?
#
loop_
_entity_poly.entity_id
_entity_poly.type
_entity_poly.pdbx_seq_one_letter_code
_entity_poly.pdbx_strand_id
1 'polypeptide(L)'
;MSKENKGLAMHWQVIIGLLLGIVYAWMSIQFGWNEFTLNWIQPFGDIFINILKLIAVPLVLFSIISGVASLGDMRKLGRMGIKTLALYLTTTMFAVIVGLTLVNVFKPGDHASDTLREANRIRYELWRDANDIVLLDEINFTQNPELEEMVTTIKSESIEHNEWVNDKLNKADKTKTSGPLQPLVDVVPKNIFKSLSDMQMLQIIFFAIFFGVVVTGLRDEQKGTIVRAVDALNEVFVQMVWVVM
;
A
#
# COMPACT_ATOMS: atom_id res chain seq x y z
N MET A 1 -7.45 -40.58 -1.67
CA MET A 1 -6.16 -41.26 -1.42
C MET A 1 -5.07 -40.39 -2.03
N SER A 2 -4.56 -39.42 -1.27
CA SER A 2 -3.42 -38.57 -1.69
C SER A 2 -2.24 -38.97 -0.82
N LYS A 3 -1.16 -39.44 -1.44
CA LYS A 3 0.09 -39.71 -0.74
C LYS A 3 0.58 -38.39 -0.16
N GLU A 4 0.57 -38.29 1.16
CA GLU A 4 1.21 -37.23 1.93
C GLU A 4 2.73 -37.35 1.72
N ASN A 5 3.25 -36.77 0.63
CA ASN A 5 4.66 -36.46 0.57
C ASN A 5 4.91 -35.42 1.66
N LYS A 6 5.69 -35.78 2.67
CA LYS A 6 6.16 -34.86 3.72
C LYS A 6 7.17 -33.87 3.11
N GLY A 7 6.70 -33.01 2.21
CA GLY A 7 7.45 -31.87 1.71
C GLY A 7 7.62 -30.81 2.81
N LEU A 8 8.58 -29.91 2.61
CA LEU A 8 8.78 -28.75 3.48
C LEU A 8 7.49 -27.91 3.56
N ALA A 9 7.16 -27.38 4.72
CA ALA A 9 5.98 -26.52 4.89
C ALA A 9 6.07 -25.24 4.05
N MET A 10 4.94 -24.71 3.58
CA MET A 10 4.92 -23.61 2.60
C MET A 10 5.66 -22.35 3.06
N HIS A 11 5.57 -21.99 4.34
CA HIS A 11 6.30 -20.83 4.89
C HIS A 11 7.83 -20.97 4.74
N TRP A 12 8.36 -22.20 4.86
CA TRP A 12 9.78 -22.46 4.62
C TRP A 12 10.13 -22.37 3.14
N GLN A 13 9.24 -22.85 2.26
CA GLN A 13 9.45 -22.73 0.81
C GLN A 13 9.51 -21.26 0.38
N VAL A 14 8.63 -20.41 0.94
CA VAL A 14 8.62 -18.96 0.69
C VAL A 14 9.92 -18.31 1.20
N ILE A 15 10.37 -18.63 2.41
CA ILE A 15 11.62 -18.07 2.96
C ILE A 15 12.83 -18.50 2.11
N ILE A 16 12.90 -19.77 1.71
CA ILE A 16 13.96 -20.28 0.85
C ILE A 16 13.92 -19.57 -0.52
N GLY A 17 12.74 -19.41 -1.12
CA GLY A 17 12.57 -18.68 -2.37
C GLY A 17 13.03 -17.22 -2.28
N LEU A 18 12.70 -16.53 -1.19
CA LEU A 18 13.15 -15.16 -0.93
C LEU A 18 14.68 -15.07 -0.82
N LEU A 19 15.30 -15.97 -0.05
CA LEU A 19 16.76 -15.99 0.12
C LEU A 19 17.47 -16.30 -1.20
N LEU A 20 17.00 -17.30 -1.95
CA LEU A 20 17.54 -17.62 -3.27
C LEU A 20 17.36 -16.46 -4.26
N GLY A 21 16.22 -15.76 -4.21
CA GLY A 21 15.97 -14.57 -5.02
C GLY A 21 16.94 -13.44 -4.74
N ILE A 22 17.24 -13.18 -3.45
CA ILE A 22 18.23 -12.17 -3.05
C ILE A 22 19.64 -12.54 -3.54
N VAL A 23 20.05 -13.80 -3.35
CA VAL A 23 21.35 -14.28 -3.83
C VAL A 23 21.45 -14.18 -5.35
N TYR A 24 20.40 -14.60 -6.07
CA TYR A 24 20.35 -14.49 -7.53
C TYR A 24 20.42 -13.04 -8.00
N ALA A 25 19.66 -12.13 -7.39
CA ALA A 25 19.68 -10.70 -7.73
C ALA A 25 21.08 -10.11 -7.56
N TRP A 26 21.77 -10.44 -6.46
CA TRP A 26 23.15 -10.00 -6.23
C TRP A 26 24.11 -10.53 -7.31
N MET A 27 24.01 -11.82 -7.66
CA MET A 27 24.81 -12.38 -8.77
C MET A 27 24.48 -11.73 -10.12
N SER A 28 23.19 -11.48 -10.40
CA SER A 28 22.74 -10.87 -11.65
C SER A 28 23.36 -9.50 -11.88
N ILE A 29 23.47 -8.69 -10.82
CA ILE A 29 24.16 -7.39 -10.87
C ILE A 29 25.66 -7.59 -11.14
N GLN A 30 26.31 -8.52 -10.45
CA GLN A 30 27.75 -8.75 -10.58
C GLN A 30 28.15 -9.30 -11.96
N PHE A 31 27.33 -10.16 -12.56
CA PHE A 31 27.59 -10.79 -13.86
C PHE A 31 26.93 -10.07 -15.04
N GLY A 32 26.19 -8.98 -14.81
CA GLY A 32 25.53 -8.19 -15.85
C GLY A 32 24.29 -8.85 -16.48
N TRP A 33 23.63 -9.78 -15.79
CA TRP A 33 22.43 -10.49 -16.27
C TRP A 33 21.11 -9.74 -16.02
N ASN A 34 21.18 -8.42 -15.85
CA ASN A 34 20.03 -7.59 -15.51
C ASN A 34 18.93 -7.70 -16.58
N GLU A 35 19.27 -7.60 -17.87
CA GLU A 35 18.28 -7.72 -18.94
C GLU A 35 17.62 -9.10 -19.00
N PHE A 36 18.36 -10.17 -18.74
CA PHE A 36 17.78 -11.51 -18.66
C PHE A 36 16.77 -11.58 -17.51
N THR A 37 17.11 -11.01 -16.36
CA THR A 37 16.25 -10.98 -15.18
C THR A 37 14.96 -10.22 -15.46
N LEU A 38 15.06 -9.04 -16.08
CA LEU A 38 13.91 -8.20 -16.42
C LEU A 38 13.00 -8.84 -17.48
N ASN A 39 13.57 -9.49 -18.50
CA ASN A 39 12.79 -10.01 -19.63
C ASN A 39 12.23 -11.41 -19.38
N TRP A 40 12.89 -12.24 -18.56
CA TRP A 40 12.52 -13.66 -18.40
C TRP A 40 12.08 -14.03 -16.99
N ILE A 41 12.59 -13.36 -15.95
CA ILE A 41 12.26 -13.71 -14.56
C ILE A 41 11.14 -12.82 -14.03
N GLN A 42 11.26 -11.50 -14.20
CA GLN A 42 10.28 -10.53 -13.71
C GLN A 42 8.83 -10.82 -14.19
N PRO A 43 8.57 -11.24 -15.45
CA PRO A 43 7.20 -11.51 -15.89
C PRO A 43 6.47 -12.57 -15.06
N PHE A 44 7.19 -13.56 -14.50
CA PHE A 44 6.57 -14.54 -13.59
C PHE A 44 6.14 -13.89 -12.28
N GLY A 45 6.92 -12.95 -11.75
CA GLY A 45 6.56 -12.13 -10.60
C GLY A 45 5.34 -11.25 -10.90
N ASP A 46 5.31 -10.62 -12.07
CA ASP A 46 4.18 -9.78 -12.49
C ASP A 46 2.89 -10.61 -12.65
N ILE A 47 2.96 -11.80 -13.26
CA ILE A 47 1.83 -12.74 -13.35
C ILE A 47 1.33 -13.12 -11.95
N PHE A 48 2.24 -13.49 -11.03
CA PHE A 48 1.87 -13.85 -9.66
C PHE A 48 1.16 -12.70 -8.94
N ILE A 49 1.71 -11.49 -9.01
CA ILE A 49 1.10 -10.29 -8.40
C ILE A 49 -0.26 -9.97 -9.04
N ASN A 50 -0.40 -10.12 -10.35
CA ASN A 50 -1.67 -9.89 -11.05
C ASN A 50 -2.74 -10.90 -10.62
N ILE A 51 -2.38 -12.17 -10.44
CA ILE A 51 -3.30 -13.19 -9.91
C ILE A 51 -3.70 -12.87 -8.46
N LEU A 52 -2.76 -12.47 -7.60
CA LEU A 52 -3.09 -12.07 -6.22
C LEU A 52 -4.04 -10.86 -6.20
N LYS A 53 -3.79 -9.85 -7.03
CA LYS A 53 -4.68 -8.67 -7.16
C LYS A 53 -6.06 -9.04 -7.68
N LEU A 54 -6.14 -9.96 -8.65
CA LEU A 54 -7.39 -10.48 -9.21
C LEU A 54 -8.25 -11.15 -8.13
N ILE A 55 -7.63 -11.92 -7.23
CA ILE A 55 -8.33 -12.64 -6.17
C ILE A 55 -8.69 -11.71 -5.00
N ALA A 56 -7.79 -10.80 -4.62
CA ALA A 56 -7.93 -9.98 -3.42
C ALA A 56 -9.21 -9.13 -3.41
N VAL A 57 -9.54 -8.46 -4.52
CA VAL A 57 -10.66 -7.52 -4.58
C VAL A 57 -12.03 -8.21 -4.41
N PRO A 58 -12.39 -9.25 -5.21
CA PRO A 58 -13.63 -9.99 -5.00
C PRO A 58 -13.66 -10.73 -3.66
N LEU A 59 -12.54 -11.30 -3.23
CA LEU A 59 -12.46 -11.99 -1.94
C LEU A 59 -12.85 -11.06 -0.80
N VAL A 60 -12.29 -9.85 -0.76
CA VAL A 60 -12.63 -8.87 0.29
C VAL A 60 -14.11 -8.48 0.23
N LEU A 61 -14.68 -8.27 -0.96
CA LEU A 61 -16.10 -7.96 -1.13
C LEU A 61 -16.99 -9.08 -0.53
N PHE A 62 -16.81 -10.33 -0.97
CA PHE A 62 -17.65 -11.44 -0.53
C PHE A 62 -17.40 -11.85 0.92
N SER A 63 -16.13 -11.86 1.36
CA SER A 63 -15.76 -12.14 2.76
C SER A 63 -16.40 -11.14 3.73
N ILE A 64 -16.41 -9.84 3.40
CA ILE A 64 -17.01 -8.84 4.28
C ILE A 64 -18.54 -8.95 4.27
N ILE A 65 -19.17 -9.16 3.10
CA ILE A 65 -20.63 -9.35 3.05
C ILE A 65 -21.05 -10.58 3.88
N SER A 66 -20.39 -11.72 3.67
CA SER A 66 -20.61 -12.95 4.43
C SER A 66 -20.39 -12.72 5.94
N GLY A 67 -19.25 -12.13 6.30
CA GLY A 67 -18.89 -11.84 7.68
C GLY A 67 -19.91 -10.94 8.38
N VAL A 68 -20.32 -9.85 7.75
CA VAL A 68 -21.32 -8.93 8.32
C VAL A 68 -22.70 -9.59 8.41
N ALA A 69 -23.12 -10.33 7.38
CA ALA A 69 -24.41 -11.01 7.36
C ALA A 69 -24.53 -12.08 8.46
N SER A 70 -23.41 -12.72 8.82
CA SER A 70 -23.34 -13.73 9.89
C SER A 70 -23.54 -13.17 11.31
N LEU A 71 -23.33 -11.88 11.54
CA LEU A 71 -23.39 -11.26 12.87
C LEU A 71 -24.81 -11.18 13.45
N GLY A 72 -25.82 -11.21 12.58
CA GLY A 72 -27.26 -11.17 12.91
C GLY A 72 -27.77 -9.86 13.55
N ASP A 73 -26.91 -9.06 14.19
CA ASP A 73 -27.27 -7.80 14.85
C ASP A 73 -26.34 -6.65 14.43
N MET A 74 -26.94 -5.62 13.84
CA MET A 74 -26.26 -4.41 13.37
C MET A 74 -25.53 -3.65 14.49
N ARG A 75 -26.03 -3.69 15.73
CA ARG A 75 -25.37 -3.01 16.87
C ARG A 75 -24.03 -3.63 17.22
N LYS A 76 -23.88 -4.94 17.01
CA LYS A 76 -22.60 -5.64 17.24
C LYS A 76 -21.53 -5.13 16.28
N LEU A 77 -21.90 -4.91 15.02
CA LEU A 77 -20.98 -4.38 14.00
C LEU A 77 -20.43 -3.02 14.40
N GLY A 78 -21.28 -2.06 14.78
CA GLY A 78 -20.84 -0.71 15.18
C GLY A 78 -19.89 -0.74 16.38
N ARG A 79 -20.21 -1.56 17.40
CA ARG A 79 -19.34 -1.71 18.58
C ARG A 79 -18.00 -2.37 18.24
N MET A 80 -17.99 -3.36 17.35
CA MET A 80 -16.73 -3.96 16.87
C MET A 80 -15.91 -2.94 16.09
N GLY A 81 -16.54 -2.19 15.18
CA GLY A 81 -15.86 -1.16 14.38
C GLY A 81 -15.17 -0.11 15.25
N ILE A 82 -15.87 0.44 16.25
CA ILE A 82 -15.27 1.43 17.17
C ILE A 82 -14.13 0.83 17.99
N LYS A 83 -14.27 -0.42 18.48
CA LYS A 83 -13.19 -1.11 19.20
C LYS A 83 -11.96 -1.34 18.33
N THR A 84 -12.15 -1.76 17.08
CA THR A 84 -11.07 -1.95 16.12
C THR A 84 -10.40 -0.63 15.77
N LEU A 85 -11.18 0.44 15.54
CA LEU A 85 -10.64 1.76 15.27
C LEU A 85 -9.80 2.28 16.45
N ALA A 86 -10.33 2.17 17.68
CA ALA A 86 -9.61 2.58 18.88
C ALA A 86 -8.32 1.75 19.06
N LEU A 87 -8.37 0.45 18.81
CA LEU A 87 -7.20 -0.43 18.82
C LEU A 87 -6.16 0.04 17.81
N TYR A 88 -6.53 0.24 16.55
CA TYR A 88 -5.61 0.67 15.49
C TYR A 88 -5.00 2.04 15.74
N LEU A 89 -5.78 3.01 16.21
CA LEU A 89 -5.26 4.33 16.57
C LEU A 89 -4.26 4.23 17.72
N THR A 90 -4.58 3.42 18.73
CA THR A 90 -3.71 3.21 19.89
C THR A 90 -2.40 2.52 19.48
N THR A 91 -2.46 1.41 18.74
CA THR A 91 -1.26 0.70 18.29
C THR A 91 -0.42 1.54 17.34
N THR A 92 -1.04 2.35 16.48
CA THR A 92 -0.32 3.28 15.60
C THR A 92 0.39 4.35 16.41
N MET A 93 -0.26 4.92 17.44
CA MET A 93 0.38 5.88 18.34
C MET A 93 1.59 5.26 19.05
N PHE A 94 1.46 4.04 19.58
CA PHE A 94 2.60 3.32 20.17
C PHE A 94 3.72 3.05 19.15
N ALA A 95 3.38 2.62 17.94
CA ALA A 95 4.35 2.40 16.87
C ALA A 95 5.12 3.69 16.51
N VAL A 96 4.43 4.84 16.44
CA VAL A 96 5.05 6.15 16.21
C VAL A 96 5.97 6.52 17.36
N ILE A 97 5.56 6.32 18.62
CA ILE A 97 6.42 6.60 19.79
C ILE A 97 7.69 5.74 19.75
N VAL A 98 7.56 4.44 19.49
CA VAL A 98 8.72 3.54 19.36
C VAL A 98 9.60 3.98 18.20
N GLY A 99 9.03 4.28 17.04
CA GLY A 99 9.76 4.74 15.86
C GLY A 99 10.54 6.04 16.13
N LEU A 100 9.88 7.04 16.73
CA LEU A 100 10.52 8.31 17.10
C LEU A 100 11.61 8.09 18.17
N THR A 101 11.39 7.20 19.13
CA THR A 101 12.40 6.86 20.14
C THR A 101 13.64 6.26 19.47
N LEU A 102 13.46 5.28 18.58
CA LEU A 102 14.54 4.64 17.85
C LEU A 102 15.29 5.65 16.97
N VAL A 103 14.59 6.50 16.21
CA VAL A 103 15.22 7.52 15.35
C VAL A 103 16.03 8.51 16.17
N ASN A 104 15.54 8.95 17.32
CA ASN A 104 16.27 9.90 18.18
C ASN A 104 17.47 9.27 18.91
N VAL A 105 17.44 7.96 19.17
CA VAL A 105 18.55 7.22 19.81
C VAL A 105 19.63 6.87 18.80
N PHE A 106 19.25 6.28 17.65
CA PHE A 106 20.20 5.79 16.66
C PHE A 106 20.67 6.88 15.69
N LYS A 107 19.91 7.97 15.55
CA LYS A 107 20.17 9.09 14.63
C LYS A 107 20.63 8.62 13.24
N PRO A 108 19.83 7.80 12.55
CA PRO A 108 20.18 7.30 11.22
C PRO A 108 20.24 8.49 10.25
N GLY A 109 21.46 8.92 9.92
CA GLY A 109 21.71 10.10 9.08
C GLY A 109 23.00 10.84 9.44
N ASP A 110 23.45 10.76 10.69
CA ASP A 110 24.69 11.45 11.14
C ASP A 110 25.96 10.90 10.47
N HIS A 111 25.91 9.67 9.98
CA HIS A 111 27.02 9.00 9.29
C HIS A 111 27.00 9.18 7.76
N ALA A 112 26.08 9.99 7.22
CA ALA A 112 26.09 10.35 5.80
C ALA A 112 27.26 11.29 5.51
N SER A 113 27.90 11.17 4.34
CA SER A 113 29.00 12.05 3.95
C SER A 113 28.54 13.51 3.89
N ASP A 114 29.40 14.43 4.31
CA ASP A 114 29.08 15.88 4.34
C ASP A 114 28.66 16.39 2.95
N THR A 115 29.33 15.90 1.90
CA THR A 115 28.98 16.19 0.49
C THR A 115 27.54 15.81 0.14
N LEU A 116 27.04 14.66 0.62
CA LEU A 116 25.67 14.21 0.36
C LEU A 116 24.65 15.03 1.16
N ARG A 117 25.03 15.47 2.36
CA ARG A 117 24.19 16.33 3.20
C ARG A 117 24.04 17.72 2.57
N GLU A 118 25.14 18.30 2.10
CA GLU A 118 25.15 19.58 1.40
C GLU A 118 24.37 19.51 0.08
N ALA A 119 24.58 18.47 -0.73
CA ALA A 119 23.84 18.27 -1.98
C ALA A 119 22.32 18.14 -1.72
N ASN A 120 21.89 17.34 -0.74
CA ASN A 120 20.48 17.21 -0.40
C ASN A 120 19.88 18.50 0.17
N ARG A 121 20.67 19.28 0.92
CA ARG A 121 20.26 20.59 1.41
C ARG A 121 20.05 21.58 0.26
N ILE A 122 20.97 21.65 -0.69
CA ILE A 122 20.83 22.48 -1.90
C ILE A 122 19.58 22.08 -2.71
N ARG A 123 19.34 20.77 -2.89
CA ARG A 123 18.13 20.25 -3.57
C ARG A 123 16.85 20.73 -2.89
N TYR A 124 16.82 20.68 -1.55
CA TYR A 124 15.69 21.19 -0.78
C TYR A 124 15.51 22.70 -0.95
N GLU A 125 16.58 23.49 -0.89
CA GLU A 125 16.51 24.95 -1.06
C GLU A 125 15.97 25.33 -2.45
N LEU A 126 16.47 24.70 -3.51
CA LEU A 126 15.97 24.91 -4.87
C LEU A 126 14.48 24.53 -5.01
N TRP A 127 14.06 23.42 -4.41
CA TRP A 127 12.65 23.03 -4.41
C TRP A 127 11.78 23.99 -3.60
N ARG A 128 12.24 24.42 -2.42
CA ARG A 128 11.55 25.38 -1.54
C ARG A 128 11.33 26.70 -2.26
N ASP A 129 12.37 27.24 -2.89
CA ASP A 129 12.34 28.52 -3.60
C ASP A 129 11.44 28.46 -4.84
N ALA A 130 11.31 27.28 -5.47
CA ALA A 130 10.37 27.05 -6.57
C ALA A 130 8.91 26.88 -6.12
N ASN A 131 8.63 26.64 -4.84
CA ASN A 131 7.30 26.36 -4.29
C ASN A 131 6.82 27.42 -3.28
N ASP A 132 7.52 28.56 -3.17
CA ASP A 132 7.20 29.68 -2.27
C ASP A 132 7.00 29.25 -0.79
N ILE A 133 7.84 28.33 -0.30
CA ILE A 133 7.74 27.80 1.08
C ILE A 133 8.56 28.65 2.05
N VAL A 134 8.00 28.91 3.24
CA VAL A 134 8.63 29.71 4.31
C VAL A 134 9.91 29.05 4.84
N LEU A 135 10.98 29.84 4.93
CA LEU A 135 12.26 29.44 5.53
C LEU A 135 12.12 29.34 7.08
N LEU A 136 12.51 28.18 7.64
CA LEU A 136 12.42 27.90 9.08
C LEU A 136 13.77 28.00 9.82
N ASP A 137 14.88 28.16 9.10
CA ASP A 137 16.24 28.22 9.63
C ASP A 137 17.11 29.25 8.86
N GLU A 138 18.26 29.64 9.41
CA GLU A 138 19.15 30.65 8.80
C GLU A 138 20.14 30.06 7.78
N ILE A 139 20.08 28.75 7.53
CA ILE A 139 21.06 28.05 6.69
C ILE A 139 20.70 28.24 5.21
N ASN A 140 21.65 28.71 4.42
CA ASN A 140 21.50 28.88 2.97
C ASN A 140 22.78 28.46 2.25
N PHE A 141 22.76 27.26 1.65
CA PHE A 141 23.90 26.73 0.88
C PHE A 141 23.86 27.13 -0.58
N THR A 142 22.69 27.48 -1.12
CA THR A 142 22.54 27.97 -2.50
C THR A 142 23.24 29.31 -2.75
N GLN A 143 23.49 30.10 -1.70
CA GLN A 143 24.20 31.38 -1.77
C GLN A 143 25.67 31.32 -1.33
N ASN A 144 26.17 30.14 -0.92
CA ASN A 144 27.56 29.99 -0.48
C ASN A 144 28.51 29.96 -1.71
N PRO A 145 29.47 30.90 -1.84
CA PRO A 145 30.42 30.92 -2.95
C PRO A 145 31.26 29.64 -3.10
N GLU A 146 31.51 28.91 -2.00
CA GLU A 146 32.28 27.66 -2.04
C GLU A 146 31.49 26.47 -2.64
N LEU A 147 30.15 26.56 -2.71
CA LEU A 147 29.27 25.49 -3.18
C LEU A 147 28.64 25.78 -4.55
N GLU A 148 29.04 26.87 -5.21
CA GLU A 148 28.45 27.36 -6.47
C GLU A 148 28.49 26.32 -7.61
N GLU A 149 29.60 25.57 -7.72
CA GLU A 149 29.76 24.48 -8.69
C GLU A 149 28.75 23.35 -8.46
N MET A 150 28.47 23.01 -7.19
CA MET A 150 27.50 21.98 -6.83
C MET A 150 26.07 22.45 -7.06
N VAL A 151 25.77 23.72 -6.78
CA VAL A 151 24.45 24.33 -7.05
C VAL A 151 24.14 24.35 -8.54
N THR A 152 25.11 24.71 -9.38
CA THR A 152 24.92 24.75 -10.84
C THR A 152 24.70 23.35 -11.41
N THR A 153 25.46 22.36 -10.93
CA THR A 153 25.29 20.94 -11.29
C THR A 153 23.88 20.45 -10.94
N ILE A 154 23.45 20.60 -9.69
CA ILE A 154 22.13 20.14 -9.22
C ILE A 154 20.99 20.88 -9.94
N LYS A 155 21.15 22.17 -10.24
CA LYS A 155 20.15 22.93 -10.98
C LYS A 155 20.02 22.48 -12.44
N SER A 156 21.12 21.99 -13.01
CA SER A 156 21.16 21.44 -14.36
C SER A 156 20.65 20.00 -14.45
N GLU A 157 20.58 19.27 -13.33
CA GLU A 157 19.92 17.96 -13.25
C GLU A 157 18.41 18.13 -13.47
N SER A 158 17.96 17.93 -14.71
CA SER A 158 16.54 17.79 -15.01
C SER A 158 16.04 16.52 -14.35
N ILE A 159 15.21 16.64 -13.31
CA ILE A 159 14.48 15.50 -12.77
C ILE A 159 13.57 14.98 -13.88
N GLU A 160 13.92 13.84 -14.46
CA GLU A 160 13.11 13.21 -15.50
C GLU A 160 11.78 12.79 -14.86
N HIS A 161 10.72 13.51 -15.20
CA HIS A 161 9.39 13.22 -14.66
C HIS A 161 8.85 12.01 -15.38
N ASN A 162 9.09 10.83 -14.83
CA ASN A 162 8.42 9.62 -15.28
C ASN A 162 6.90 9.70 -14.99
N GLU A 163 6.12 8.85 -15.64
CA GLU A 163 4.66 8.81 -15.50
C GLU A 163 4.21 8.67 -14.03
N TRP A 164 4.96 7.92 -13.22
CA TRP A 164 4.69 7.74 -11.79
C TRP A 164 4.87 9.03 -10.98
N VAL A 165 5.92 9.81 -11.24
CA VAL A 165 6.15 11.11 -10.56
C VAL A 165 5.00 12.05 -10.87
N ASN A 166 4.61 12.15 -12.14
CA ASN A 166 3.49 13.00 -12.56
C ASN A 166 2.16 12.57 -11.92
N ASP A 167 1.88 11.26 -11.81
CA ASP A 167 0.71 10.76 -11.08
C ASP A 167 0.73 11.18 -9.60
N LYS A 168 1.89 11.10 -8.93
CA LYS A 168 2.04 11.50 -7.53
C LYS A 168 1.83 13.01 -7.34
N LEU A 169 2.40 13.83 -8.21
CA LEU A 169 2.21 15.29 -8.18
C LEU A 169 0.74 15.65 -8.39
N ASN A 170 0.10 15.09 -9.41
CA ASN A 170 -1.32 15.31 -9.68
C ASN A 170 -2.22 14.87 -8.51
N LYS A 171 -1.90 13.76 -7.84
CA LYS A 171 -2.63 13.31 -6.64
C LYS A 171 -2.40 14.25 -5.45
N ALA A 172 -1.19 14.75 -5.26
CA ALA A 172 -0.88 15.71 -4.20
C ALA A 172 -1.63 17.02 -4.40
N ASP A 173 -1.67 17.56 -5.62
CA ASP A 173 -2.39 18.81 -5.92
C ASP A 173 -3.91 18.67 -5.77
N LYS A 174 -4.47 17.54 -6.20
CA LYS A 174 -5.88 17.19 -5.91
C LYS A 174 -6.17 17.10 -4.42
N THR A 175 -5.19 16.70 -3.60
CA THR A 175 -5.35 16.60 -2.15
C THR A 175 -5.20 17.96 -1.46
N LYS A 176 -4.30 18.84 -1.95
CA LYS A 176 -4.19 20.23 -1.44
C LYS A 176 -5.47 21.03 -1.64
N THR A 177 -6.18 20.76 -2.73
CA THR A 177 -7.41 21.46 -3.11
C THR A 177 -8.67 20.80 -2.54
N SER A 178 -8.57 19.62 -1.92
CA SER A 178 -9.73 18.94 -1.35
C SER A 178 -10.05 19.43 0.07
N GLY A 179 -11.34 19.41 0.41
CA GLY A 179 -11.80 19.83 1.74
C GLY A 179 -11.43 18.83 2.83
N PRO A 180 -11.41 19.24 4.12
CA PRO A 180 -11.04 18.38 5.25
C PRO A 180 -11.96 17.16 5.43
N LEU A 181 -13.19 17.22 4.90
CA LEU A 181 -14.17 16.13 4.95
C LEU A 181 -14.14 15.25 3.69
N GLN A 182 -13.32 15.56 2.69
CA GLN A 182 -13.26 14.80 1.45
C GLN A 182 -12.98 13.31 1.68
N PRO A 183 -12.07 12.89 2.60
CA PRO A 183 -11.87 11.47 2.86
C PRO A 183 -13.13 10.74 3.32
N LEU A 184 -14.03 11.41 4.06
CA LEU A 184 -15.30 10.83 4.50
C LEU A 184 -16.31 10.75 3.35
N VAL A 185 -16.31 11.73 2.46
CA VAL A 185 -17.13 11.70 1.23
C VAL A 185 -16.67 10.56 0.31
N ASP A 186 -15.36 10.36 0.20
CA ASP A 186 -14.75 9.34 -0.67
C ASP A 186 -14.97 7.90 -0.19
N VAL A 187 -15.41 7.70 1.06
CA VAL A 187 -15.83 6.40 1.59
C VAL A 187 -17.02 5.84 0.80
N VAL A 188 -17.95 6.70 0.39
CA VAL A 188 -19.17 6.29 -0.30
C VAL A 188 -18.92 6.28 -1.81
N PRO A 189 -18.93 5.11 -2.47
CA PRO A 189 -18.72 5.06 -3.91
C PRO A 189 -19.87 5.69 -4.68
N LYS A 190 -19.53 6.41 -5.75
CA LYS A 190 -20.53 6.83 -6.76
C LYS A 190 -20.98 5.65 -7.64
N ASN A 191 -20.09 4.68 -7.86
CA ASN A 191 -20.36 3.48 -8.66
C ASN A 191 -19.46 2.32 -8.20
N ILE A 192 -20.05 1.22 -7.74
CA ILE A 192 -19.33 0.06 -7.21
C ILE A 192 -18.47 -0.65 -8.26
N PHE A 193 -18.90 -0.72 -9.52
CA PHE A 193 -18.15 -1.40 -10.58
C PHE A 193 -16.85 -0.65 -10.90
N LYS A 194 -16.91 0.69 -10.87
CA LYS A 194 -15.70 1.51 -10.99
C LYS A 194 -14.76 1.28 -9.80
N SER A 195 -15.28 1.26 -8.57
CA SER A 195 -14.47 1.01 -7.37
C SER A 195 -13.80 -0.37 -7.39
N LEU A 196 -14.47 -1.40 -7.94
CA LEU A 196 -13.90 -2.73 -8.11
C LEU A 196 -12.80 -2.76 -9.18
N SER A 197 -13.02 -2.08 -10.32
CA SER A 197 -12.01 -1.96 -11.39
C SER A 197 -10.78 -1.17 -10.94
N ASP A 198 -10.99 -0.05 -10.25
CA ASP A 198 -9.92 0.84 -9.76
C ASP A 198 -9.30 0.34 -8.44
N MET A 199 -9.76 -0.82 -7.93
CA MET A 199 -9.31 -1.45 -6.68
C MET A 199 -9.39 -0.50 -5.46
N GLN A 200 -10.42 0.35 -5.39
CA GLN A 200 -10.63 1.30 -4.31
C GLN A 200 -11.17 0.58 -3.05
N MET A 201 -10.27 -0.03 -2.28
CA MET A 201 -10.60 -0.90 -1.15
C MET A 201 -11.55 -0.26 -0.12
N LEU A 202 -11.35 1.02 0.22
CA LEU A 202 -12.20 1.72 1.18
C LEU A 202 -13.68 1.73 0.75
N GLN A 203 -13.92 2.00 -0.53
CA GLN A 203 -15.26 2.03 -1.12
C GLN A 203 -15.87 0.64 -1.25
N ILE A 204 -15.06 -0.36 -1.63
CA ILE A 204 -15.49 -1.77 -1.70
C ILE A 204 -15.90 -2.25 -0.31
N ILE A 205 -15.09 -1.97 0.72
CA ILE A 205 -15.38 -2.31 2.12
C ILE A 205 -16.67 -1.62 2.58
N PHE A 206 -16.84 -0.33 2.32
CA PHE A 206 -18.05 0.40 2.70
C PHE A 206 -19.30 -0.22 2.06
N PHE A 207 -19.27 -0.46 0.74
CA PHE A 207 -20.36 -1.11 0.03
C PHE A 207 -20.65 -2.50 0.59
N ALA A 208 -19.62 -3.32 0.81
CA ALA A 208 -19.75 -4.67 1.33
C ALA A 208 -20.41 -4.70 2.72
N ILE A 209 -20.00 -3.78 3.60
CA ILE A 209 -20.61 -3.62 4.93
C ILE A 209 -22.07 -3.18 4.79
N PHE A 210 -22.34 -2.13 4.00
CA PHE A 210 -23.69 -1.61 3.81
C PHE A 210 -24.62 -2.69 3.23
N PHE A 211 -24.16 -3.40 2.20
CA PHE A 211 -24.90 -4.51 1.59
C PHE A 211 -25.17 -5.64 2.60
N GLY A 212 -24.14 -6.09 3.33
CA GLY A 212 -24.27 -7.12 4.36
C GLY A 212 -25.27 -6.72 5.45
N VAL A 213 -25.23 -5.46 5.90
CA VAL A 213 -26.19 -4.92 6.87
C VAL A 213 -27.62 -4.92 6.31
N VAL A 214 -27.83 -4.49 5.07
CA VAL A 214 -29.17 -4.51 4.44
C VAL A 214 -29.69 -5.94 4.32
N VAL A 215 -28.84 -6.91 3.95
CA VAL A 215 -29.21 -8.34 3.87
C VAL A 215 -29.69 -8.87 5.22
N THR A 216 -29.11 -8.43 6.34
CA THR A 216 -29.57 -8.86 7.68
C THR A 216 -30.99 -8.42 8.01
N GLY A 217 -31.48 -7.34 7.38
CA GLY A 217 -32.85 -6.84 7.56
C GLY A 217 -33.89 -7.48 6.64
N LEU A 218 -33.49 -8.38 5.73
CA LEU A 218 -34.41 -9.06 4.81
C LEU A 218 -35.17 -10.21 5.48
N ARG A 219 -36.27 -10.64 4.84
CA ARG A 219 -37.01 -11.85 5.22
C ARG A 219 -36.09 -13.07 5.16
N ASP A 220 -36.29 -14.02 6.08
CA ASP A 220 -35.38 -15.16 6.27
C ASP A 220 -35.13 -15.99 5.01
N GLU A 221 -36.14 -16.15 4.15
CA GLU A 221 -36.02 -16.88 2.88
C GLU A 221 -35.08 -16.17 1.89
N GLN A 222 -35.22 -14.86 1.74
CA GLN A 222 -34.40 -14.03 0.85
C GLN A 222 -32.98 -13.90 1.40
N LYS A 223 -32.86 -13.65 2.71
CA LYS A 223 -31.60 -13.59 3.44
C LYS A 223 -30.80 -14.88 3.25
N GLY A 224 -31.41 -16.03 3.53
CA GLY A 224 -30.75 -17.33 3.41
C GLY A 224 -30.30 -17.64 1.99
N THR A 225 -31.00 -17.14 0.98
CA THR A 225 -30.61 -17.34 -0.43
C THR A 225 -29.40 -16.47 -0.79
N ILE A 226 -29.41 -15.20 -0.42
CA ILE A 226 -28.30 -14.27 -0.70
C ILE A 226 -27.04 -14.68 0.05
N VAL A 227 -27.16 -15.01 1.34
CA VAL A 227 -26.00 -15.41 2.17
C VAL A 227 -25.35 -16.67 1.62
N ARG A 228 -26.13 -17.71 1.28
CA ARG A 228 -25.59 -18.94 0.66
C ARG A 228 -24.87 -18.68 -0.66
N ALA A 229 -25.39 -17.78 -1.50
CA ALA A 229 -24.74 -17.41 -2.75
C ALA A 229 -23.40 -16.68 -2.51
N VAL A 230 -23.38 -15.73 -1.57
CA VAL A 230 -22.16 -14.99 -1.19
C VAL A 230 -21.12 -15.92 -0.57
N ASP A 231 -21.53 -16.82 0.32
CA ASP A 231 -20.63 -17.79 0.96
C ASP A 231 -20.02 -18.74 -0.07
N ALA A 232 -20.81 -19.23 -1.03
CA ALA A 232 -20.31 -20.06 -2.11
C ALA A 232 -19.28 -19.33 -2.97
N LEU A 233 -19.52 -18.06 -3.31
CA LEU A 233 -18.55 -17.23 -4.04
C LEU A 233 -17.29 -16.98 -3.21
N ASN A 234 -17.44 -16.67 -1.92
CA ASN A 234 -16.32 -16.47 -1.01
C ASN A 234 -15.42 -17.71 -0.95
N GLU A 235 -16.03 -18.90 -0.81
CA GLU A 235 -15.30 -20.17 -0.79
C GLU A 235 -14.52 -20.40 -2.09
N VAL A 236 -15.11 -20.11 -3.25
CA VAL A 236 -14.40 -20.20 -4.54
C VAL A 236 -13.15 -19.32 -4.53
N PHE A 237 -13.23 -18.08 -4.08
CA PHE A 237 -12.05 -17.20 -4.01
C PHE A 237 -11.04 -17.65 -2.96
N VAL A 238 -11.47 -18.18 -1.82
CA VAL A 238 -10.57 -18.80 -0.83
C VAL A 238 -9.82 -19.98 -1.45
N GLN A 239 -10.51 -20.87 -2.18
CA GLN A 239 -9.87 -21.98 -2.89
C GLN A 239 -8.91 -21.50 -3.99
N MET A 240 -9.23 -20.40 -4.69
CA MET A 240 -8.28 -19.78 -5.62
C MET A 240 -6.99 -19.34 -4.92
N VAL A 241 -7.05 -18.81 -3.69
CA VAL A 241 -5.83 -18.48 -2.92
C VAL A 241 -4.99 -19.73 -2.66
N TRP A 242 -5.61 -20.84 -2.28
CA TRP A 242 -4.91 -22.12 -2.05
C TRP A 242 -4.28 -22.70 -3.31
N VAL A 243 -4.84 -22.44 -4.49
CA VAL A 243 -4.25 -22.87 -5.77
C VAL A 243 -3.03 -22.03 -6.15
N VAL A 244 -2.99 -20.78 -5.71
CA VAL A 244 -1.93 -19.82 -6.04
C VAL A 244 -0.74 -19.91 -5.09
N MET A 245 -1.00 -20.22 -3.81
CA MET A 245 0.00 -20.36 -2.75
C MET A 245 0.57 -21.77 -2.71
#